data_AF-A0A839JGN2-F1
#
_entry.id   AF-A0A839JGN2-F1
#
_cell.length_a   1.000
_cell.length_b   1.000
_cell.length_c   1.000
_cell.angle_alpha   90.00
_cell.angle_beta   90.00
_cell.angle_gamma   90.00
#
_symmetry.space_group_name_H-M   'P 1'
#
loop_
_entity.id
_entity.type
_entity.pdbx_description
1 polymer ?
#
loop_
_entity_poly.entity_id
_entity_poly.type
_entity_poly.pdbx_seq_one_letter_code
_entity_poly.pdbx_strand_id
1 'polypeptide(L)'
;MALRDVKNHLSEVVDQVEREHDRVVITKHGRPAAVVVSVDDLASLEETLDIAGRPQLMRQIRASLTEIAAGEAEVVTKDEILRTLST
;
A
#
# COMPACT_ATOMS: atom_id res chain seq x y z
N MET A 1 -16.04 -15.12 2.93
CA MET A 1 -17.41 -15.31 2.41
C MET A 1 -17.48 -16.53 1.47
N ALA A 2 -18.60 -17.27 1.43
CA ALA A 2 -18.73 -18.38 0.48
C ALA A 2 -19.02 -17.86 -0.94
N LEU A 3 -18.47 -18.52 -1.97
CA LEU A 3 -18.60 -18.10 -3.37
C LEU A 3 -20.06 -17.87 -3.81
N ARG A 4 -20.99 -18.69 -3.32
CA ARG A 4 -22.42 -18.53 -3.63
C ARG A 4 -22.98 -17.21 -3.11
N ASP A 5 -22.56 -16.80 -1.92
CA ASP A 5 -23.06 -15.57 -1.28
C ASP A 5 -22.47 -14.35 -2.00
N VAL A 6 -21.17 -14.40 -2.36
CA VAL A 6 -20.53 -13.36 -3.19
C VAL A 6 -21.24 -13.17 -4.51
N LYS A 7 -21.65 -14.26 -5.18
CA LYS A 7 -22.38 -14.18 -6.45
C LYS A 7 -23.68 -13.38 -6.32
N ASN A 8 -24.36 -13.47 -5.18
CA ASN A 8 -25.63 -12.78 -4.95
C ASN A 8 -25.47 -11.34 -4.46
N HIS A 9 -24.32 -11.01 -3.85
CA HIS A 9 -24.06 -9.71 -3.21
C HIS A 9 -22.78 -9.03 -3.74
N LEU A 10 -22.41 -9.27 -5.00
CA LEU A 10 -21.12 -8.78 -5.53
C LEU A 10 -21.02 -7.25 -5.49
N SER A 11 -22.11 -6.54 -5.81
CA SER A 11 -22.12 -5.07 -5.75
C SER A 11 -21.83 -4.56 -4.34
N GLU A 12 -22.47 -5.13 -3.31
CA GLU A 12 -22.22 -4.76 -1.91
C GLU A 12 -20.77 -5.05 -1.50
N VAL A 13 -20.20 -6.17 -1.97
CA VAL A 13 -18.80 -6.52 -1.71
C VAL A 13 -17.84 -5.51 -2.32
N VAL A 14 -18.07 -5.10 -3.59
CA VAL A 14 -17.23 -4.11 -4.28
C VAL A 14 -17.32 -2.77 -3.56
N ASP A 15 -18.53 -2.31 -3.31
CA ASP A 15 -18.84 -1.10 -2.55
C ASP A 15 -18.16 -1.06 -1.18
N GLN A 16 -18.13 -2.20 -0.48
CA GLN A 16 -17.50 -2.32 0.83
C GLN A 16 -15.98 -2.18 0.71
N VAL A 17 -15.32 -2.94 -0.17
CA VAL A 17 -13.85 -2.92 -0.28
C VAL A 17 -13.35 -1.55 -0.78
N GLU A 18 -14.11 -0.86 -1.61
CA GLU A 18 -13.77 0.50 -2.07
C GLU A 18 -13.85 1.54 -0.96
N ARG A 19 -14.85 1.47 -0.08
CA ARG A 19 -15.07 2.49 0.97
C ARG A 19 -14.27 2.24 2.24
N GLU A 20 -14.12 0.96 2.61
CA GLU A 20 -13.55 0.58 3.89
C GLU A 20 -12.06 0.23 3.80
N HIS A 21 -11.49 0.15 2.58
CA HIS A 21 -10.13 -0.33 2.34
C HIS A 21 -9.86 -1.70 3.00
N ASP A 22 -10.88 -2.57 2.99
CA ASP A 22 -10.81 -3.94 3.51
C ASP A 22 -10.72 -4.96 2.36
N ARG A 23 -10.53 -6.24 2.70
CA ARG A 23 -10.48 -7.36 1.78
C ARG A 23 -11.54 -8.41 2.09
N VAL A 24 -12.13 -8.97 1.05
CA VAL A 24 -13.05 -10.11 1.17
C VAL A 24 -12.40 -11.38 0.64
N VAL A 25 -12.17 -12.36 1.51
CA VAL A 25 -11.70 -13.69 1.12
C VAL A 25 -12.88 -14.54 0.66
N ILE A 26 -12.85 -14.99 -0.60
CA ILE A 26 -13.84 -15.88 -1.19
C ILE A 26 -13.43 -17.33 -0.96
N THR A 27 -14.36 -18.16 -0.49
CA THR A 27 -14.15 -19.59 -0.28
C THR A 27 -14.99 -20.45 -1.23
N LYS A 28 -14.41 -21.57 -1.69
CA LYS A 28 -15.09 -22.60 -2.49
C LYS A 28 -14.98 -23.94 -1.75
N HIS A 29 -16.13 -24.53 -1.39
CA HIS A 29 -16.19 -25.72 -0.53
C HIS A 29 -15.41 -25.55 0.79
N GLY A 30 -15.58 -24.40 1.45
CA GLY A 30 -14.93 -24.06 2.73
C GLY A 30 -13.45 -23.69 2.63
N ARG A 31 -12.82 -23.76 1.44
CA ARG A 31 -11.41 -23.44 1.24
C ARG A 31 -11.23 -22.07 0.58
N PRO A 32 -10.32 -21.20 1.05
CA PRO A 32 -9.98 -19.95 0.37
C PRO A 32 -9.60 -20.20 -1.09
N ALA A 33 -10.13 -19.39 -2.00
CA ALA A 33 -9.98 -19.56 -3.44
C ALA A 33 -9.65 -18.25 -4.16
N ALA A 34 -10.12 -17.11 -3.66
CA ALA A 34 -9.81 -15.79 -4.21
C ALA A 34 -9.93 -14.71 -3.12
N VAL A 35 -9.41 -13.52 -3.39
CA VAL A 35 -9.57 -12.32 -2.54
C VAL A 35 -10.05 -11.19 -3.43
N VAL A 36 -10.99 -10.39 -2.93
CA VAL A 36 -11.42 -9.13 -3.52
C VAL A 36 -10.88 -8.00 -2.65
N VAL A 37 -10.27 -7.01 -3.29
CA VAL A 37 -9.75 -5.77 -2.72
C VAL A 37 -10.08 -4.63 -3.68
N SER A 38 -10.04 -3.39 -3.22
CA SER A 38 -10.12 -2.24 -4.14
C SER A 38 -8.91 -2.22 -5.08
N VAL A 39 -9.08 -1.61 -6.25
CA VAL A 39 -7.99 -1.46 -7.21
C VAL A 39 -6.86 -0.60 -6.64
N ASP A 40 -7.20 0.47 -5.93
CA ASP A 40 -6.24 1.38 -5.31
C ASP A 40 -5.41 0.69 -4.22
N ASP A 41 -6.02 -0.19 -3.42
CA ASP A 41 -5.30 -0.96 -2.41
C ASP A 41 -4.37 -1.99 -3.06
N LEU A 42 -4.81 -2.65 -4.14
CA LEU A 42 -3.96 -3.58 -4.87
C LEU A 42 -2.75 -2.85 -5.46
N ALA A 43 -2.95 -1.70 -6.10
CA ALA A 43 -1.87 -0.88 -6.66
C ALA A 43 -0.90 -0.40 -5.56
N SER A 44 -1.43 0.02 -4.41
CA SER A 44 -0.63 0.44 -3.25
C SER A 44 0.22 -0.70 -2.68
N LEU A 45 -0.33 -1.92 -2.63
CA LEU A 45 0.41 -3.11 -2.22
C LEU A 45 1.51 -3.47 -3.23
N GLU A 46 1.22 -3.40 -4.53
CA GLU A 46 2.19 -3.66 -5.58
C GLU A 46 3.34 -2.65 -5.57
N GLU A 47 3.06 -1.36 -5.38
CA GLU A 47 4.09 -0.32 -5.20
C GLU A 47 4.93 -0.59 -3.95
N THR A 48 4.29 -0.91 -2.83
CA THR A 48 5.00 -1.26 -1.59
C THR A 48 5.94 -2.45 -1.81
N LEU A 49 5.49 -3.48 -2.53
CA LEU A 49 6.31 -4.66 -2.84
C LEU A 49 7.47 -4.34 -3.79
N ASP A 50 7.28 -3.45 -4.77
CA ASP A 50 8.35 -2.98 -5.65
C ASP A 50 9.47 -2.30 -4.86
N ILE A 51 9.13 -1.44 -3.90
CA ILE A 51 10.10 -0.79 -3.02
C ILE A 51 10.74 -1.79 -2.05
N ALA A 52 9.93 -2.63 -1.40
CA ALA A 52 10.43 -3.63 -0.43
C ALA A 52 11.37 -4.65 -1.07
N GLY A 53 11.17 -4.95 -2.35
CA GLY A 53 12.03 -5.83 -3.15
C GLY A 53 13.40 -5.25 -3.50
N ARG A 54 13.70 -3.98 -3.15
CA ARG A 54 14.97 -3.30 -3.44
C ARG A 54 15.81 -3.16 -2.16
N PRO A 55 16.76 -4.08 -1.87
CA PRO A 55 17.45 -4.11 -0.57
C PRO A 55 18.28 -2.86 -0.26
N GLN A 56 18.89 -2.25 -1.29
CA GLN A 56 19.66 -1.01 -1.17
C GLN A 56 18.75 0.15 -0.74
N LEU A 57 17.61 0.30 -1.41
CA LEU A 57 16.63 1.34 -1.11
C LEU A 57 16.05 1.16 0.31
N MET A 58 15.73 -0.08 0.69
CA MET A 58 15.26 -0.37 2.05
C MET A 58 16.30 -0.04 3.13
N ARG A 59 17.60 -0.19 2.86
CA ARG A 59 18.65 0.27 3.78
C ARG A 59 18.69 1.78 3.88
N GLN A 60 18.58 2.50 2.76
CA GLN A 60 18.53 3.96 2.73
C GLN A 60 17.33 4.49 3.52
N ILE A 61 16.13 3.95 3.28
CA ILE A 61 14.91 4.32 4.01
C ILE A 61 15.10 4.13 5.52
N ARG A 62 15.64 2.99 5.97
CA ARG A 62 15.89 2.74 7.40
C ARG A 62 16.92 3.69 8.02
N ALA A 63 17.98 4.02 7.28
CA ALA A 63 18.98 4.99 7.73
C ALA A 63 18.34 6.37 7.90
N SER A 64 17.62 6.86 6.89
CA SER A 64 16.93 8.16 6.95
C SER A 64 15.87 8.22 8.06
N LEU A 65 15.11 7.15 8.30
CA LEU A 65 14.18 7.10 9.44
C LEU A 65 14.90 7.18 10.79
N THR A 66 16.11 6.63 10.89
CA THR A 66 16.93 6.72 12.11
C THR A 66 17.43 8.15 12.32
N GLU A 67 17.92 8.81 11.27
CA GLU A 67 18.36 10.21 11.29
C GLU A 67 17.20 11.14 11.71
N ILE A 68 16.00 10.94 11.16
CA ILE A 68 14.80 11.70 11.55
C ILE A 68 14.49 11.51 13.03
N ALA A 69 14.49 10.26 13.51
CA ALA A 69 14.19 9.96 14.91
C ALA A 69 15.25 10.52 15.88
N ALA A 70 16.51 10.63 15.45
CA ALA A 70 17.60 11.23 16.19
C ALA A 70 17.59 12.78 16.15
N GLY A 71 16.77 13.39 15.29
CA GLY A 71 16.79 14.84 15.06
C GLY A 71 18.01 15.31 14.25
N GLU A 72 18.67 14.39 13.55
CA GLU A 72 19.85 14.63 12.72
C GLU A 72 19.48 14.90 11.24
N ALA A 73 18.21 14.69 10.88
CA ALA A 73 17.72 14.94 9.54
C ALA A 73 17.76 16.44 9.19
N GLU A 74 18.36 16.75 8.04
CA GLU A 74 18.37 18.10 7.48
C GLU A 74 16.95 18.51 7.07
N VAL A 75 16.45 19.60 7.65
CA VAL A 75 15.16 20.20 7.29
C VAL A 75 15.43 21.37 6.37
N VAL A 76 15.03 21.22 5.11
CA VAL A 76 15.11 22.26 4.09
C VAL A 76 13.72 22.62 3.60
N THR A 77 13.50 23.90 3.36
CA THR A 77 12.26 24.37 2.75
C THR A 77 12.23 24.03 1.26
N LYS A 78 11.02 24.00 0.70
CA LYS A 78 10.83 23.85 -0.76
C LYS A 78 11.68 24.84 -1.56
N ASP A 79 11.73 26.11 -1.13
CA ASP A 79 12.47 27.15 -1.84
C ASP A 79 13.98 26.94 -1.77
N GLU A 80 14.50 26.45 -0.64
CA GLU A 80 15.93 26.12 -0.50
C GLU A 80 16.32 24.96 -1.41
N ILE A 81 15.54 23.87 -1.45
CA ILE A 81 15.77 22.73 -2.38
C ILE A 81 15.71 23.21 -3.84
N LEU A 82 14.74 24.04 -4.21
CA LEU A 82 14.63 24.49 -5.59
C LEU A 82 15.84 25.30 -6.05
N ARG A 83 16.48 26.06 -5.15
CA ARG A 83 17.72 26.79 -5.46
C ARG A 83 18.89 25.84 -5.70
N THR A 84 19.00 24.72 -4.97
CA THR A 84 20.10 23.76 -5.15
C THR A 84 19.98 22.96 -6.46
N LEU A 85 18.77 22.78 -6.98
CA LEU A 85 18.52 22.08 -8.25
C LEU A 85 18.62 22.97 -9.50
N SER A 86 18.64 24.29 -9.33
CA SER A 86 18.66 25.27 -10.42
C SER A 86 20.08 25.72 -10.82
N THR A 87 21.12 25.04 -10.32
CA THR A 87 22.53 25.24 -10.67
C THR A 87 23.00 24.12 -11.59
#